data_AF-A0A0P7XB28-F1
#
_entry.id   AF-A0A0P7XB28-F1
#
_cell.length_a   1.000
_cell.length_b   1.000
_cell.length_c   1.000
_cell.angle_alpha   90.00
_cell.angle_beta   90.00
_cell.angle_gamma   90.00
#
_symmetry.space_group_name_H-M   'P 1'
#
loop_
_entity.id
_entity.type
_entity.pdbx_description
1 polymer ?
#
loop_
_entity_poly.entity_id
_entity_poly.type
_entity_poly.pdbx_seq_one_letter_code
_entity_poly.pdbx_strand_id
1 'polypeptide(L)'
;MAERPFWQVKSLAEMSAEEWESLCDGCGRCCLVKLEDEDTERVVYTDLACHMFDEGTCRCRAYEERLREVPDCVQLTPETVQKIDWLPPSCAYRRLAEGRDLPDWHPLITGDPESVHRAGASVRDRVEALEGGFSLVLMAENDMDGLMARIAEWPEEDVPDQGSRPGEARDD
;
A
#
# COMPACT_ATOMS: atom_id res chain seq x y z
N MET A 1 6.64 32.94 -6.80
CA MET A 1 5.65 31.98 -7.31
C MET A 1 6.23 30.62 -7.03
N ALA A 2 5.59 29.81 -6.18
CA ALA A 2 6.03 28.43 -5.99
C ALA A 2 5.78 27.68 -7.30
N GLU A 3 6.82 27.03 -7.81
CA GLU A 3 6.68 26.08 -8.91
C GLU A 3 5.70 24.97 -8.50
N ARG A 4 4.76 24.63 -9.40
CA ARG A 4 3.82 23.54 -9.12
C ARG A 4 4.61 22.21 -9.10
N PRO A 5 4.30 21.30 -8.17
CA PRO A 5 4.98 20.02 -8.09
C PRO A 5 4.77 19.17 -9.35
N PHE A 6 5.72 18.28 -9.64
CA PHE A 6 5.74 17.51 -10.89
C PHE A 6 4.47 16.66 -11.08
N TRP A 7 3.93 16.07 -10.01
CA TRP A 7 2.73 15.23 -10.06
C TRP A 7 1.44 15.99 -10.41
N GLN A 8 1.44 17.31 -10.32
CA GLN A 8 0.32 18.17 -10.75
C GLN A 8 0.44 18.68 -12.18
N VAL A 9 1.61 18.50 -12.81
CA VAL A 9 1.88 19.08 -14.15
C VAL A 9 2.26 18.05 -15.20
N LYS A 10 2.74 16.87 -14.80
CA LYS A 10 3.06 15.75 -15.68
C LYS A 10 1.98 14.68 -15.57
N SER A 11 1.62 14.08 -16.70
CA SER A 11 0.91 12.81 -16.69
C SER A 11 1.83 11.67 -16.22
N LEU A 12 1.24 10.56 -15.78
CA LEU A 12 1.99 9.38 -15.35
C LEU A 12 2.99 8.87 -16.40
N ALA A 13 2.66 8.98 -17.69
CA ALA A 13 3.52 8.55 -18.79
C ALA A 13 4.69 9.53 -19.08
N GLU A 14 4.62 10.76 -18.57
CA GLU A 14 5.66 11.79 -18.74
C GLU A 14 6.66 11.81 -17.58
N MET A 15 6.40 11.03 -16.52
CA MET A 15 7.28 10.94 -15.36
C MET A 15 8.54 10.16 -15.70
N SER A 16 9.68 10.65 -15.22
CA SER A 16 10.91 9.85 -15.21
C SER A 16 10.76 8.67 -14.24
N ALA A 17 11.64 7.67 -14.35
CA ALA A 17 11.64 6.54 -13.42
C ALA A 17 11.82 6.99 -11.96
N GLU A 18 12.64 8.00 -11.71
CA GLU A 18 12.87 8.54 -10.36
C GLU A 18 11.62 9.24 -9.81
N GLU A 19 10.94 10.04 -10.64
CA GLU A 19 9.67 10.68 -10.29
C GLU A 19 8.58 9.65 -10.03
N TRP A 20 8.49 8.62 -10.87
CA TRP A 20 7.54 7.51 -10.72
C TRP A 20 7.75 6.78 -9.39
N GLU A 21 8.96 6.31 -9.11
CA GLU A 21 9.24 5.58 -7.86
C GLU A 21 9.05 6.46 -6.61
N SER A 22 9.26 7.79 -6.72
CA SER A 22 9.03 8.73 -5.62
C SER A 22 7.55 8.87 -5.22
N LEU A 23 6.61 8.45 -6.08
CA LEU A 23 5.18 8.40 -5.74
C LEU A 23 4.86 7.32 -4.70
N CYS A 24 5.73 6.33 -4.50
CA CYS A 24 5.47 5.27 -3.53
C CYS A 24 5.51 5.79 -2.08
N ASP A 25 4.34 6.00 -1.48
CA ASP A 25 4.21 6.45 -0.08
C ASP A 25 4.84 5.51 0.96
N GLY A 26 4.99 4.21 0.67
CA GLY A 26 5.48 3.24 1.64
C GLY A 26 4.43 2.66 2.56
N CYS A 27 3.17 2.67 2.14
CA CYS A 27 2.11 2.06 2.91
C CYS A 27 2.24 0.53 3.02
N GLY A 28 2.93 -0.15 2.09
CA GLY A 28 3.10 -1.61 2.10
C GLY A 28 1.87 -2.43 1.70
N ARG A 29 0.72 -1.79 1.42
CA ARG A 29 -0.53 -2.50 1.05
C ARG A 29 -0.42 -3.32 -0.24
N CYS A 30 0.43 -2.91 -1.18
CA CYS A 30 0.68 -3.69 -2.39
C CYS A 30 1.35 -5.04 -2.10
N CYS A 31 2.07 -5.17 -0.99
CA CYS A 31 2.75 -6.39 -0.55
C CYS A 31 1.84 -7.35 0.24
N LEU A 32 0.61 -6.98 0.57
CA LEU A 32 -0.34 -7.88 1.20
C LEU A 32 -0.86 -8.92 0.21
N VAL A 33 -1.10 -10.13 0.71
CA VAL A 33 -1.82 -11.18 -0.02
C VAL A 33 -3.25 -10.71 -0.20
N LYS A 34 -3.75 -10.91 -1.41
CA LYS A 34 -5.06 -10.47 -1.86
C LYS A 34 -5.90 -11.69 -2.18
N LEU A 35 -7.16 -11.64 -1.79
CA LEU A 35 -8.15 -12.62 -2.16
C LEU A 35 -9.14 -11.96 -3.12
N GLU A 36 -9.49 -12.67 -4.18
CA GLU A 36 -10.56 -12.28 -5.09
C GLU A 36 -11.77 -13.14 -4.81
N ASP A 37 -12.92 -12.49 -4.64
CA ASP A 37 -14.21 -13.16 -4.49
C ASP A 37 -14.69 -13.66 -5.85
N GLU A 38 -14.97 -14.96 -5.96
CA GLU A 38 -15.30 -15.61 -7.24
C GLU A 38 -16.67 -15.19 -7.82
N ASP A 39 -17.58 -14.68 -6.98
CA ASP A 39 -18.92 -14.27 -7.39
C ASP A 39 -18.97 -12.78 -7.76
N THR A 40 -18.14 -11.94 -7.13
CA THR A 40 -18.19 -10.48 -7.23
C THR A 40 -16.96 -9.84 -7.86
N GLU A 41 -15.90 -10.61 -8.12
CA GLU A 41 -14.59 -10.15 -8.60
C GLU A 41 -13.95 -9.11 -7.66
N ARG A 42 -14.46 -9.00 -6.43
CA ARG A 42 -13.97 -8.02 -5.45
C ARG A 42 -12.68 -8.53 -4.85
N VAL A 43 -11.63 -7.71 -4.96
CA VAL A 43 -10.36 -7.98 -4.29
C VAL A 43 -10.36 -7.41 -2.87
N VAL A 44 -10.07 -8.26 -1.89
CA VAL A 44 -9.91 -7.92 -0.48
C VAL A 44 -8.48 -8.17 -0.01
N TYR A 45 -8.06 -7.40 0.99
CA TYR A 45 -6.74 -7.50 1.60
C TYR A 45 -6.77 -8.44 2.79
N THR A 46 -5.63 -9.08 3.04
CA THR A 46 -5.42 -9.87 4.26
C THR A 46 -4.41 -9.19 5.20
N ASP A 47 -4.26 -9.71 6.41
CA ASP A 47 -3.15 -9.40 7.33
C ASP A 47 -1.86 -10.20 7.04
N LEU A 48 -1.85 -10.98 5.96
CA LEU A 48 -0.72 -11.77 5.49
C LEU A 48 0.06 -10.95 4.45
N ALA A 49 1.36 -10.74 4.69
CA ALA A 49 2.22 -10.06 3.74
C ALA A 49 3.14 -11.02 2.98
N CYS A 50 3.64 -10.56 1.84
CA CYS A 50 4.61 -11.28 1.03
C CYS A 50 5.84 -11.71 1.85
N HIS A 51 6.42 -12.86 1.54
CA HIS A 51 7.62 -13.38 2.22
C HIS A 51 8.84 -12.44 2.09
N MET A 52 8.87 -11.58 1.07
CA MET A 52 9.90 -10.56 0.86
C MET A 52 9.58 -9.23 1.55
N PHE A 53 8.49 -9.13 2.30
CA PHE A 53 8.11 -7.92 3.01
C PHE A 53 8.93 -7.74 4.30
N ASP A 54 9.27 -6.50 4.62
CA ASP A 54 9.86 -6.10 5.88
C ASP A 54 8.82 -5.28 6.67
N GLU A 55 8.29 -5.88 7.73
CA GLU A 55 7.23 -5.30 8.55
C GLU A 55 7.69 -4.04 9.30
N GLY A 56 8.98 -3.98 9.68
CA GLY A 56 9.54 -2.85 10.41
C GLY A 56 9.66 -1.60 9.55
N THR A 57 10.04 -1.77 8.28
CA THR A 57 10.23 -0.66 7.33
C THR A 57 9.04 -0.44 6.40
N CYS A 58 8.10 -1.38 6.33
CA CYS A 58 7.01 -1.44 5.37
C CYS A 58 7.48 -1.43 3.90
N ARG A 59 8.63 -2.06 3.61
CA ARG A 59 9.22 -2.12 2.28
C ARG A 59 9.52 -3.55 1.85
N CYS A 60 9.66 -3.75 0.55
CA CYS A 60 10.18 -5.00 0.01
C CYS A 60 11.69 -5.08 0.26
N ARG A 61 12.17 -6.21 0.80
CA ARG A 61 13.59 -6.48 1.08
C ARG A 61 14.45 -6.58 -0.18
N ALA A 62 13.85 -6.91 -1.32
CA ALA A 62 14.52 -7.06 -2.60
C ALA A 62 13.71 -6.42 -3.74
N TYR A 63 13.36 -5.14 -3.58
CA TYR A 63 12.45 -4.47 -4.52
C TYR A 63 12.91 -4.58 -5.98
N GLU A 64 14.19 -4.39 -6.29
CA GLU A 64 14.72 -4.47 -7.66
C GLU A 64 14.64 -5.89 -8.26
N GLU A 65 14.72 -6.92 -7.41
CA GLU A 65 14.72 -8.32 -7.80
C GLU A 65 13.37 -9.00 -7.55
N ARG A 66 12.35 -8.24 -7.13
CA ARG A 66 11.08 -8.78 -6.63
C ARG A 66 10.36 -9.69 -7.61
N LEU A 67 10.43 -9.41 -8.91
CA LEU A 67 9.80 -10.25 -9.94
C LEU A 67 10.55 -11.57 -10.17
N ARG A 68 11.83 -11.63 -9.79
CA ARG A 68 12.64 -12.85 -9.82
C ARG A 68 12.35 -13.74 -8.61
N GLU A 69 12.18 -13.12 -7.45
CA GLU A 69 11.91 -13.81 -6.17
C GLU A 69 10.42 -14.18 -6.01
N VAL A 70 9.53 -13.33 -6.49
CA VAL A 70 8.06 -13.43 -6.36
C VAL A 70 7.44 -13.26 -7.75
N PRO A 71 7.25 -14.34 -8.52
CA PRO A 71 6.72 -14.27 -9.89
C PRO A 71 5.35 -13.61 -9.99
N ASP A 72 4.53 -13.72 -8.93
CA ASP A 72 3.18 -13.13 -8.86
C ASP A 72 3.19 -11.65 -8.41
N CYS A 73 4.37 -11.08 -8.11
CA CYS A 73 4.46 -9.67 -7.77
C CYS A 73 4.13 -8.80 -8.99
N VAL A 74 3.32 -7.78 -8.78
CA VAL A 74 2.87 -6.88 -9.85
C VAL A 74 3.83 -5.70 -9.98
N GLN A 75 4.34 -5.49 -11.20
CA GLN A 75 5.02 -4.25 -11.55
C GLN A 75 4.00 -3.16 -11.87
N LEU A 76 3.97 -2.12 -11.03
CA LEU A 76 3.16 -0.95 -11.29
C LEU A 76 3.82 -0.11 -12.38
N THR A 77 3.16 -0.01 -13.53
CA THR A 77 3.48 0.92 -14.62
C THR A 77 2.26 1.80 -14.89
N PRO A 78 2.40 2.92 -15.62
CA PRO A 78 1.25 3.74 -16.00
C PRO A 78 0.12 2.93 -16.67
N GLU A 79 0.46 1.94 -17.49
CA GLU A 79 -0.50 1.05 -18.15
C GLU A 79 -1.14 0.05 -17.20
N THR A 80 -0.36 -0.55 -16.29
CA THR A 80 -0.88 -1.53 -15.33
C THR A 80 -1.82 -0.88 -14.32
N VAL A 81 -1.46 0.31 -13.82
CA VAL A 81 -2.26 1.06 -12.83
C VAL A 81 -3.64 1.44 -13.35
N GLN A 82 -3.79 1.63 -14.66
CA GLN A 82 -5.09 1.90 -15.29
C GLN A 82 -5.97 0.65 -15.44
N LYS A 83 -5.41 -0.55 -15.29
CA LYS A 83 -6.10 -1.83 -15.50
C LYS A 83 -6.44 -2.56 -14.21
N ILE A 84 -5.70 -2.30 -13.14
CA ILE A 84 -5.94 -2.91 -11.83
C ILE A 84 -6.88 -2.04 -11.00
N ASP A 85 -7.79 -2.69 -10.29
CA ASP A 85 -8.81 -2.08 -9.43
C ASP A 85 -8.55 -2.31 -7.94
N TRP A 86 -7.67 -3.25 -7.61
CA TRP A 86 -7.36 -3.64 -6.24
C TRP A 86 -6.43 -2.67 -5.50
N LEU A 87 -5.82 -1.67 -6.15
CA LEU A 87 -4.99 -0.69 -5.44
C LEU A 87 -5.82 0.10 -4.43
N PRO A 88 -5.27 0.41 -3.24
CA PRO A 88 -6.05 1.09 -2.22
C PRO A 88 -6.41 2.51 -2.71
N PRO A 89 -7.57 3.07 -2.30
CA PRO A 89 -8.01 4.40 -2.72
C PRO A 89 -6.99 5.51 -2.43
N SER A 90 -6.17 5.31 -1.40
CA SER A 90 -5.11 6.22 -0.98
C SER A 90 -3.81 6.10 -1.79
N CYS A 91 -3.65 5.06 -2.62
CA CYS A 91 -2.42 4.82 -3.37
C CYS A 91 -2.13 5.98 -4.34
N ALA A 92 -0.94 6.58 -4.23
CA ALA A 92 -0.53 7.68 -5.10
C ALA A 92 -0.71 7.37 -6.59
N TYR A 93 -0.28 6.19 -7.04
CA TYR A 93 -0.40 5.77 -8.45
C TYR A 93 -1.86 5.77 -8.93
N ARG A 94 -2.75 5.15 -8.15
CA ARG A 94 -4.19 5.09 -8.45
C ARG A 94 -4.80 6.48 -8.48
N ARG A 95 -4.55 7.29 -7.44
CA ARG A 95 -5.09 8.65 -7.32
C ARG A 95 -4.74 9.52 -8.50
N LEU A 96 -3.45 9.55 -8.87
CA LEU A 96 -2.98 10.34 -10.01
C LEU A 96 -3.53 9.82 -11.35
N ALA A 97 -3.69 8.50 -11.51
CA ALA A 97 -4.35 7.92 -12.68
C ALA A 97 -5.83 8.34 -12.79
N GLU A 98 -6.52 8.49 -11.65
CA GLU A 98 -7.90 8.98 -11.55
C GLU A 98 -8.00 10.53 -11.62
N GLY A 99 -6.88 11.25 -11.76
CA GLY A 99 -6.85 12.71 -11.81
C GLY A 99 -7.06 13.40 -10.45
N ARG A 100 -6.88 12.67 -9.35
CA ARG A 100 -6.92 13.17 -7.96
C ARG A 100 -5.50 13.59 -7.53
N ASP A 101 -5.39 14.53 -6.59
CA ASP A 101 -4.09 14.91 -6.01
C ASP A 101 -3.61 13.88 -4.98
N LEU A 102 -2.36 13.96 -4.54
CA LEU A 102 -1.82 13.13 -3.47
C LEU A 102 -2.53 13.43 -2.12
N PRO A 103 -2.60 12.47 -1.19
CA PRO A 103 -3.10 12.72 0.17
C PRO A 103 -2.26 13.77 0.90
N ASP A 104 -2.85 14.59 1.77
CA ASP A 104 -2.11 15.66 2.48
C ASP A 104 -0.97 15.12 3.36
N TRP A 105 -1.10 13.89 3.84
CA TRP A 105 -0.07 13.19 4.60
C TRP A 105 1.00 12.54 3.72
N HIS A 106 0.96 12.64 2.39
CA HIS A 106 1.92 11.97 1.51
C HIS A 106 3.36 12.50 1.71
N PRO A 107 4.40 11.65 1.72
CA PRO A 107 5.79 12.09 1.94
C PRO A 107 6.29 13.18 0.98
N LEU A 108 5.84 13.19 -0.28
CA LEU A 108 6.17 14.26 -1.23
C LEU A 108 5.58 15.63 -0.86
N ILE A 109 4.50 15.65 -0.08
CA ILE A 109 3.87 16.89 0.43
C ILE A 109 4.47 17.27 1.78
N THR A 110 4.60 16.31 2.70
CA THR A 110 5.05 16.56 4.08
C THR A 110 6.56 16.66 4.23
N GLY A 111 7.33 16.08 3.31
CA GLY A 111 8.77 15.88 3.41
C GLY A 111 9.19 14.82 4.44
N ASP A 112 8.23 14.11 5.04
CA ASP A 112 8.48 13.15 6.12
C ASP A 112 7.98 11.75 5.74
N PRO A 113 8.85 10.74 5.59
CA PRO A 113 8.42 9.38 5.27
C PRO A 113 7.56 8.74 6.37
N GLU A 114 7.58 9.24 7.61
CA GLU A 114 6.79 8.67 8.71
C GLU A 114 5.32 9.12 8.69
N SER A 115 4.97 10.11 7.86
CA SER A 115 3.64 10.68 7.76
C SER A 115 2.57 9.67 7.32
N VAL A 116 2.89 8.76 6.39
CA VAL A 116 2.01 7.66 5.94
C VAL A 116 1.62 6.72 7.10
N HIS A 117 2.55 6.48 8.02
CA HIS A 117 2.35 5.59 9.16
C HIS A 117 1.48 6.28 10.21
N ARG A 118 1.77 7.55 10.53
CA ARG A 118 0.97 8.34 11.47
C ARG A 118 -0.47 8.56 11.00
N ALA A 119 -0.67 8.68 9.68
CA ALA A 119 -2.01 8.77 9.10
C ALA A 119 -2.81 7.46 9.23
N GLY A 120 -2.16 6.32 9.54
CA GLY A 120 -2.81 5.01 9.54
C GLY A 120 -3.04 4.44 8.13
N ALA A 121 -2.39 5.01 7.11
CA ALA A 121 -2.51 4.54 5.74
C ALA A 121 -1.63 3.30 5.47
N SER A 122 -0.61 3.07 6.28
CA SER A 122 0.30 1.93 6.14
C SER A 122 -0.16 0.64 6.81
N VAL A 123 0.45 -0.48 6.41
CA VAL A 123 0.34 -1.81 7.02
C VAL A 123 1.21 -2.01 8.26
N ARG A 124 1.97 -0.99 8.68
CA ARG A 124 2.76 -1.05 9.91
C ARG A 124 1.87 -1.45 11.09
N ASP A 125 2.35 -2.40 11.89
CA ASP A 125 1.65 -2.95 13.06
C ASP A 125 0.29 -3.60 12.73
N ARG A 126 0.06 -3.97 11.46
CA ARG A 126 -1.19 -4.60 10.97
C ARG A 126 -0.93 -5.87 10.13
N VAL A 127 0.32 -6.30 10.05
CA VAL A 127 0.72 -7.58 9.46
C VAL A 127 0.89 -8.58 10.58
N GLU A 128 0.18 -9.70 10.49
CA GLU A 128 0.19 -10.77 11.50
C GLU A 128 1.05 -11.97 11.05
N ALA A 129 1.37 -12.06 9.75
CA ALA A 129 2.16 -13.15 9.18
C ALA A 129 2.84 -12.78 7.86
N LEU A 130 3.88 -13.55 7.50
CA LEU A 130 4.54 -13.54 6.18
C LEU A 130 4.28 -14.85 5.43
N GLU A 131 4.13 -14.77 4.10
CA GLU A 131 4.13 -15.95 3.23
C GLU A 131 5.40 -16.79 3.51
N GLY A 132 5.28 -18.12 3.57
CA GLY A 132 6.41 -19.01 3.90
C GLY A 132 6.68 -19.25 5.40
N GLY A 133 6.32 -18.32 6.30
CA GLY A 133 6.31 -18.58 7.75
C GLY A 133 5.16 -19.50 8.19
N PHE A 134 4.14 -19.63 7.35
CA PHE A 134 2.87 -20.27 7.64
C PHE A 134 2.77 -21.75 7.24
N SER A 135 3.86 -22.34 6.72
CA SER A 135 3.90 -23.72 6.22
C SER A 135 3.56 -24.79 7.27
N LEU A 136 3.68 -24.49 8.58
CA LEU A 136 3.39 -25.47 9.63
C LEU A 136 1.93 -25.43 10.14
N VAL A 137 1.18 -24.35 9.91
CA VAL A 137 -0.19 -24.18 10.45
C VAL A 137 -1.25 -24.51 9.40
N LEU A 138 -0.99 -24.24 8.12
CA LEU A 138 -1.91 -24.52 7.01
C LEU A 138 -2.10 -26.01 6.67
N MET A 139 -1.22 -26.89 7.14
CA MET A 139 -1.37 -28.33 6.85
C MET A 139 -2.51 -28.98 7.67
N ALA A 140 -3.12 -28.26 8.61
CA ALA A 140 -4.11 -28.82 9.53
C ALA A 140 -5.57 -28.60 9.09
N GLU A 141 -5.88 -27.53 8.36
CA GLU A 141 -7.24 -27.15 7.94
C GLU A 141 -7.15 -26.50 6.55
N ASN A 142 -8.08 -26.78 5.64
CA ASN A 142 -8.00 -26.42 4.20
C ASN A 142 -7.43 -25.02 3.94
N ASP A 143 -6.49 -24.94 2.99
CA ASP A 143 -5.70 -23.74 2.62
C ASP A 143 -6.54 -22.45 2.50
N MET A 144 -7.75 -22.56 1.94
CA MET A 144 -8.67 -21.44 1.72
C MET A 144 -9.35 -20.90 2.99
N ASP A 145 -9.76 -21.77 3.91
CA ASP A 145 -10.46 -21.33 5.14
C ASP A 145 -9.50 -20.53 6.05
N GLY A 146 -8.24 -20.97 6.11
CA GLY A 146 -7.19 -20.28 6.85
C GLY A 146 -6.86 -18.90 6.28
N LEU A 147 -6.89 -18.75 4.95
CA LEU A 147 -6.63 -17.48 4.28
C LEU A 147 -7.82 -16.51 4.38
N MET A 148 -9.05 -17.01 4.30
CA MET A 148 -10.27 -16.21 4.52
C MET A 148 -10.35 -15.65 5.95
N ALA A 149 -9.89 -16.39 6.95
CA ALA A 149 -9.83 -15.91 8.33
C ALA A 149 -8.86 -14.73 8.54
N ARG A 150 -8.02 -14.41 7.54
CA ARG A 150 -7.07 -13.29 7.56
C ARG A 150 -7.55 -12.06 6.82
N ILE A 151 -8.76 -12.07 6.27
CA ILE A 151 -9.32 -10.88 5.61
C ILE A 151 -9.33 -9.72 6.62
N ALA A 152 -8.59 -8.67 6.29
CA ALA A 152 -8.41 -7.51 7.14
C ALA A 152 -9.26 -6.35 6.64
N GLU A 153 -9.94 -5.66 7.56
CA GLU A 153 -10.71 -4.47 7.21
C GLU A 153 -9.77 -3.29 6.95
N TRP A 154 -9.78 -2.82 5.70
CA TRP A 154 -9.08 -1.63 5.27
C TRP A 154 -10.10 -0.56 4.87
N PRO A 155 -9.81 0.73 5.11
CA PRO A 155 -10.70 1.80 4.72
C PRO A 155 -10.87 1.79 3.19
N GLU A 156 -12.13 1.68 2.77
CA GLU A 156 -12.57 1.70 1.37
C GLU A 156 -12.59 3.12 0.78
N GLU A 157 -12.54 4.11 1.66
CA GLU A 157 -12.41 5.52 1.33
C GLU A 157 -10.99 5.99 1.67
N ASP A 158 -10.62 7.16 1.16
CA ASP A 158 -9.36 7.78 1.54
C ASP A 158 -9.26 7.87 3.05
N VAL A 159 -8.09 7.52 3.59
CA VAL A 159 -7.79 7.83 4.98
C VAL A 159 -7.67 9.36 5.04
N PRO A 160 -8.67 10.08 5.61
CA PRO A 160 -8.55 11.51 5.75
C PRO A 160 -7.36 11.78 6.66
N ASP A 161 -6.69 12.91 6.47
CA ASP A 161 -5.69 13.37 7.42
C ASP A 161 -6.36 13.47 8.80
N GLN A 162 -6.10 12.50 9.67
CA GLN A 162 -6.50 12.51 11.08
C GLN A 162 -5.56 13.45 11.84
N GLY A 163 -5.37 14.65 11.29
CA GLY A 163 -4.30 15.59 11.60
C GLY A 163 -3.95 15.55 13.07
N SER A 164 -2.65 15.33 13.35
CA SER A 164 -2.03 15.35 14.68
C SER A 164 -3.00 15.77 15.78
N ARG A 165 -3.49 14.81 16.58
CA ARG A 165 -4.35 15.11 17.74
C ARG A 165 -3.83 16.36 18.45
N PRO A 166 -4.60 17.46 18.52
CA PRO A 166 -4.18 18.61 19.31
C PRO A 166 -4.30 18.22 20.79
N GLY A 167 -3.16 18.11 21.46
CA GLY A 167 -3.01 18.23 22.91
C GLY A 167 -3.88 17.33 23.78
N GLU A 168 -3.29 16.25 24.30
CA GLU A 168 -3.53 15.95 25.70
C GLU A 168 -2.90 17.08 26.51
N ALA A 169 -3.76 18.02 26.92
CA ALA A 169 -3.45 18.97 27.95
C ALA A 169 -2.94 18.20 29.17
N ARG A 170 -1.72 18.52 29.59
CA ARG A 170 -1.33 18.39 30.99
C ARG A 170 -2.21 19.35 31.77
N ASP A 171 -3.19 18.80 32.48
CA ASP A 171 -3.90 19.50 33.54
C ASP A 171 -3.90 18.61 34.79
N ASP A 172 -3.51 19.24 35.90
CA ASP A 172 -3.24 18.82 37.29
C ASP A 172 -1.94 18.03 37.61
#